data_AF-A0A822B0F6-F1
#
_entry.id   AF-A0A822B0F6-F1
#
_cell.length_a   1.000
_cell.length_b   1.000
_cell.length_c   1.000
_cell.angle_alpha   90.00
_cell.angle_beta   90.00
_cell.angle_gamma   90.00
#
_symmetry.space_group_name_H-M   'P 1'
#
loop_
_entity.id
_entity.type
_entity.pdbx_description
1 polymer ?
#
loop_
_entity_poly.entity_id
_entity_poly.type
_entity_poly.pdbx_seq_one_letter_code
_entity_poly.pdbx_strand_id
1 'polypeptide(L)' 'MCGTPLAFMPTDQTKTEITVGSLDQPIALAPVEQIGIESRLPWTSTLLELPAKKRHKKIMLYQSISSIISIPITK' A
#
# COMPACT_ATOMS: atom_id res chain seq x y z
N MET A 1 -11.65 -1.38 -10.54
CA MET A 1 -10.37 -0.62 -10.57
C MET A 1 -10.42 0.44 -9.48
N CYS A 2 -9.32 0.74 -8.79
CA CYS A 2 -9.28 1.60 -7.58
C CYS A 2 -9.31 3.12 -7.84
N GLY A 3 -9.38 3.57 -9.10
CA GLY A 3 -9.54 4.98 -9.46
C GLY A 3 -8.29 5.86 -9.27
N THR A 4 -7.18 5.32 -8.78
CA THR A 4 -5.92 6.06 -8.65
C THR A 4 -5.35 6.39 -10.05
N PRO A 5 -5.15 7.68 -10.39
CA PRO A 5 -4.53 8.04 -11.65
C PRO A 5 -3.10 7.50 -11.74
N LEU A 6 -2.76 6.85 -12.86
CA LEU A 6 -1.40 6.37 -13.12
C LEU A 6 -0.56 7.40 -13.88
N ALA A 7 -1.21 8.18 -14.74
CA ALA A 7 -0.60 9.28 -15.46
C ALA A 7 -1.61 10.42 -15.63
N PHE A 8 -1.10 11.64 -15.63
CA PHE A 8 -1.85 12.86 -15.88
C PHE A 8 -1.03 13.76 -16.80
N MET A 9 -1.66 14.36 -17.80
CA MET A 9 -1.00 15.31 -18.70
C MET A 9 -1.85 16.58 -18.74
N PRO A 10 -1.42 17.66 -18.08
CA PRO A 10 -2.09 18.94 -18.18
C PRO A 10 -2.12 19.42 -19.64
N THR A 11 -3.25 19.96 -20.09
CA THR A 11 -3.41 20.43 -21.47
C THR A 11 -2.53 21.62 -21.82
N ASP A 12 -2.07 22.35 -20.80
CA ASP A 12 -1.25 23.56 -20.88
C ASP A 12 0.25 23.29 -20.64
N GLN A 13 0.64 22.02 -20.43
CA GLN A 13 2.03 21.65 -20.14
C GLN A 13 2.55 20.62 -21.13
N THR A 14 3.87 20.65 -21.35
CA THR A 14 4.59 19.67 -22.17
C THR A 14 5.05 18.46 -21.37
N LYS A 15 4.73 18.40 -20.07
CA LYS A 15 5.17 17.37 -19.15
C LYS A 15 4.02 16.45 -18.79
N THR A 16 4.30 15.15 -18.77
CA THR A 16 3.41 14.13 -18.23
C THR A 16 3.81 13.82 -16.80
N GLU A 17 2.85 13.86 -15.90
CA GLU A 17 3.00 13.41 -14.52
C GLU A 17 2.70 11.91 -14.45
N ILE A 18 3.54 11.16 -13.75
CA ILE A 18 3.42 9.71 -13.59
C ILE A 18 3.50 9.39 -12.10
N THR A 19 2.64 8.50 -11.64
CA THR A 19 2.65 8.03 -10.24
C THR A 19 3.93 7.24 -9.96
N VAL A 20 4.82 7.78 -9.12
CA VAL A 20 6.13 7.16 -8.81
C VAL A 20 5.99 5.69 -8.37
N GLY A 21 4.95 5.36 -7.60
CA GLY A 21 4.70 4.00 -7.12
C GLY A 21 4.36 2.96 -8.20
N SER A 22 4.14 3.36 -9.46
CA SER A 22 3.92 2.44 -10.59
C SER A 22 5.18 2.14 -11.40
N LEU A 23 6.33 2.72 -11.05
CA LEU A 23 7.60 2.48 -11.73
C LEU A 23 8.29 1.22 -11.19
N ASP A 24 9.20 0.63 -11.98
CA ASP A 24 9.99 -0.54 -11.56
C ASP A 24 10.98 -0.22 -10.44
N GLN A 25 11.50 1.01 -10.41
CA GLN A 25 12.49 1.47 -9.43
C GLN A 25 12.04 2.76 -8.73
N PRO A 26 10.96 2.72 -7.92
CA PRO A 26 10.38 3.92 -7.32
C PRO A 26 11.31 4.58 -6.29
N ILE A 27 12.22 3.80 -5.68
CA ILE A 27 13.20 4.29 -4.69
C ILE A 27 14.23 5.25 -5.31
N ALA A 28 14.51 5.14 -6.61
CA ALA A 28 15.44 6.02 -7.30
C ALA A 28 14.88 7.43 -7.54
N LEU A 29 13.59 7.64 -7.29
CA LEU A 29 12.85 8.87 -7.60
C LEU A 29 12.14 9.41 -6.36
N ALA A 30 12.93 9.75 -5.34
CA ALA A 30 12.41 10.38 -4.13
C ALA A 30 11.76 11.75 -4.47
N PRO A 31 10.56 12.05 -3.94
CA PRO A 31 9.96 13.38 -4.08
C PRO A 31 10.85 14.46 -3.46
N VAL A 32 10.99 15.60 -4.15
CA VAL A 32 11.83 16.74 -3.70
C VAL A 32 11.03 17.99 -3.35
N GLU A 33 9.75 18.02 -3.72
CA GLU A 33 8.85 19.15 -3.52
C GLU A 33 7.46 18.64 -3.14
N GLN A 34 6.72 19.45 -2.38
CA GLN A 34 5.31 19.20 -2.07
C GLN A 34 4.46 20.35 -2.57
N ILE A 35 3.47 20.02 -3.39
CA ILE A 35 2.53 20.97 -4.00
C ILE A 35 1.15 20.74 -3.38
N GLY A 36 0.34 21.81 -3.24
CA GLY A 36 -1.03 21.71 -2.71
C GLY A 36 -1.10 21.56 -1.18
N ILE A 37 -0.12 22.12 -0.46
CA ILE A 37 0.03 21.94 0.98
C ILE A 37 -1.11 22.58 1.79
N GLU A 38 -1.83 23.53 1.21
CA GLU A 38 -3.02 24.16 1.80
C GLU A 38 -4.16 23.17 2.03
N SER A 39 -4.23 22.11 1.22
CA SER A 39 -5.21 21.03 1.36
C SER A 39 -4.65 19.82 2.11
N ARG A 40 -3.43 19.92 2.68
CA ARG A 40 -2.78 18.81 3.37
C ARG A 40 -3.58 18.40 4.60
N LEU A 41 -3.87 17.10 4.70
CA LEU A 41 -4.52 16.55 5.88
C LEU A 41 -3.57 16.64 7.10
N PRO A 42 -3.99 17.21 8.24
CA PRO A 42 -3.10 17.47 9.38
C PRO A 42 -2.32 16.24 9.90
N TRP A 43 -2.96 15.08 9.89
CA TRP A 43 -2.40 13.82 10.38
C TRP A 43 -1.31 13.22 9.48
N THR A 44 -1.10 13.74 8.27
CA THR A 44 -0.06 13.20 7.36
C THR A 44 1.35 13.32 7.94
N SER A 45 1.57 14.34 8.79
CA SER A 45 2.84 14.57 9.47
C SER A 45 3.21 13.49 10.50
N THR A 46 2.22 12.75 11.03
CA THR A 46 2.42 11.74 12.07
C THR A 46 2.38 10.31 11.53
N LEU A 47 2.34 10.13 10.20
CA LEU A 47 2.21 8.80 9.57
C LEU A 47 3.29 7.81 9.98
N LEU A 48 4.53 8.28 10.18
CA LEU A 48 5.66 7.42 10.56
C LEU A 48 5.61 6.96 12.03
N GLU A 49 4.75 7.58 12.84
CA GLU A 49 4.56 7.22 14.26
C GLU A 49 3.55 6.09 14.44
N LEU A 50 2.80 5.74 13.39
CA LEU A 50 1.83 4.66 13.44
C LEU A 50 2.50 3.31 13.70
N PRO A 51 1.87 2.39 14.47
CA PRO A 51 2.42 1.06 14.71
C PRO A 51 2.71 0.29 13.41
N ALA A 52 3.99 0.13 13.09
CA ALA A 52 4.42 -0.59 11.89
C ALA A 52 4.38 -2.11 12.13
N LYS A 53 3.55 -2.82 11.37
CA LYS A 53 3.56 -4.29 11.35
C LYS A 53 4.29 -4.76 10.11
N LYS A 54 5.36 -5.53 10.28
CA LYS A 54 5.87 -6.35 9.18
C LYS A 54 4.76 -7.30 8.75
N ARG A 55 4.55 -7.43 7.44
CA ARG A 55 3.63 -8.44 6.91
C ARG A 55 4.11 -9.79 7.45
N HIS A 56 3.30 -10.47 8.26
CA HIS A 56 3.56 -11.86 8.59
C HIS A 56 3.50 -12.60 7.26
N LYS A 57 4.59 -13.24 6.84
CA LYS A 57 4.46 -14.28 5.81
C LYS A 57 3.46 -15.27 6.37
N LYS A 58 2.32 -15.44 5.72
CA LYS A 58 1.38 -16.52 5.99
C LYS A 58 2.05 -17.82 5.49
N ILE A 59 3.15 -18.21 6.14
CA ILE A 59 3.70 -19.56 6.03
C ILE A 59 2.70 -20.41 6.81
N MET A 60 1.80 -21.06 6.08
CA MET A 60 1.06 -22.25 6.50
C MET A 60 0.55 -22.23 7.96
N LEU A 61 -0.57 -21.54 8.24
CA LEU A 61 -1.47 -21.98 9.30
C LEU A 61 -2.37 -23.12 8.79
N TYR A 62 -1.74 -24.19 8.29
CA TYR A 62 -2.34 -25.52 8.13
C TYR A 62 -1.81 -26.47 9.24
N GLN A 63 -1.41 -25.89 10.38
CA GLN A 63 -0.88 -26.62 11.53
C GLN A 63 -1.66 -26.33 12.82
N SER A 64 -2.74 -25.54 12.75
CA SER A 64 -3.60 -25.24 13.92
C SER A 64 -5.09 -25.41 13.63
N ILE A 65 -5.43 -26.49 12.90
CA ILE A 65 -6.81 -27.02 12.81
C ILE A 65 -6.85 -28.54 13.03
N SER A 66 -5.76 -29.16 13.51
CA SER A 66 -5.76 -30.59 13.88
C SER A 66 -6.46 -30.86 15.22
N SER A 67 -6.92 -29.84 15.94
CA SER A 67 -7.65 -30.00 17.21
C SER A 67 -9.17 -29.89 17.05
N ILE A 68 -9.68 -29.56 15.86
CA ILE A 68 -11.12 -29.28 15.64
C ILE A 68 -11.84 -30.43 14.91
N ILE A 69 -11.12 -31.41 14.36
CA ILE A 69 -11.75 -32.57 13.69
C ILE A 69 -11.31 -33.88 14.34
N SER A 70 -11.60 -34.03 15.63
CA SER A 70 -11.91 -35.34 16.21
C SER A 70 -13.39 -35.39 16.52
N ILE A 71 -14.22 -35.38 15.48
CA ILE A 71 -15.56 -35.95 15.61
C ILE A 71 -15.40 -37.43 15.27
N PRO A 72 -15.72 -38.36 16.20
CA PRO A 72 -15.73 -39.77 15.88
C PRO A 72 -16.83 -40.01 14.85
N ILE A 73 -16.45 -40.38 13.63
CA ILE A 73 -17.40 -40.91 12.65
C ILE A 73 -17.83 -42.26 13.23
N THR A 74 -18.98 -42.26 13.89
CA THR A 74 -19.57 -43.47 14.45
C THR A 74 -20.34 -44.15 13.32
N LYS A 75 -20.08 -45.45 13.20
CA LYS A 75 -20.58 -46.46 12.28
C LYS A 75 -21.95 -46.25 11.64
#